data_AF-A0A954C379-F1
#
_entry.id   AF-A0A954C379-F1
#
_cell.length_a   1.000
_cell.length_b   1.000
_cell.length_c   1.000
_cell.angle_alpha   90.00
_cell.angle_beta   90.00
_cell.angle_gamma   90.00
#
_symmetry.space_group_name_H-M   'P 1'
#
loop_
_entity.id
_entity.type
_entity.pdbx_description
1 polymer ?
#
loop_
_entity_poly.entity_id
_entity_poly.type
_entity_poly.pdbx_seq_one_letter_code
_entity_poly.pdbx_strand_id
1 'polypeptide(L)' 'MLRKYSGDKKSIEARSDDGKVWKGQLFDCGRETTFSQASLKEVDELAAKNGMRLVDQRG' A
#
# COMPACT_ATOMS: atom_id res chain seq x y z
N MET A 1 10.58 6.20 -3.19
CA MET A 1 10.26 4.79 -3.47
C MET A 1 8.75 4.55 -3.49
N LEU A 2 8.22 4.04 -4.60
CA LEU A 2 6.81 3.65 -4.71
C LEU A 2 6.69 2.14 -4.46
N ARG A 3 5.74 1.72 -3.61
CA ARG A 3 5.39 0.30 -3.43
C ARG A 3 3.93 0.10 -3.78
N LYS A 4 3.68 -0.91 -4.61
CA LYS A 4 2.33 -1.32 -4.96
C LYS A 4 2.09 -2.74 -4.49
N TYR A 5 0.96 -2.96 -3.84
CA TYR A 5 0.46 -4.27 -3.44
C TYR A 5 -0.87 -4.51 -4.15
N SER A 6 -1.12 -5.76 -4.55
CA SER A 6 -2.38 -6.18 -5.16
C SER A 6 -2.82 -7.53 -4.58
N GLY A 7 -4.12 -7.70 -4.47
CA GLY A 7 -4.81 -8.92 -4.07
C GLY A 7 -6.17 -9.01 -4.79
N ASP A 8 -6.99 -9.99 -4.42
CA ASP A 8 -8.31 -10.18 -5.04
C ASP A 8 -9.20 -8.96 -4.81
N LYS A 9 -9.45 -8.19 -5.88
CA LYS A 9 -10.21 -6.91 -5.88
C LYS A 9 -9.67 -5.85 -4.92
N LYS A 10 -8.41 -5.98 -4.50
CA LYS A 10 -7.76 -5.06 -3.59
C LYS A 10 -6.42 -4.57 -4.12
N SER A 11 -6.09 -3.32 -3.87
CA SER A 11 -4.76 -2.80 -4.16
C SER A 11 -4.36 -1.75 -3.15
N ILE A 12 -3.10 -1.77 -2.72
CA ILE A 12 -2.49 -0.73 -1.90
C ILE A 12 -1.39 -0.05 -2.71
N GLU A 13 -1.49 1.25 -2.90
CA GLU A 13 -0.40 2.03 -3.50
C GLU A 13 0.18 2.97 -2.46
N ALA A 14 1.42 2.73 -2.04
CA ALA A 14 2.12 3.46 -1.00
C ALA A 14 3.33 4.19 -1.57
N ARG A 15 3.29 5.52 -1.53
CA ARG A 15 4.42 6.36 -1.90
C ARG A 15 5.22 6.71 -0.66
N SER A 16 6.46 6.23 -0.61
CA SER A 16 7.41 6.54 0.45
C SER A 16 8.53 7.43 -0.05
N ASP A 17 8.90 8.42 0.75
CA ASP A 17 10.08 9.25 0.53
C ASP A 17 10.93 9.13 1.80
N ASP A 18 12.19 8.72 1.63
CA ASP A 18 13.13 8.50 2.75
C ASP A 18 12.61 7.56 3.87
N GLY A 19 11.78 6.56 3.50
CA GLY A 19 11.21 5.57 4.43
C GLY A 19 9.88 5.93 5.09
N LYS A 20 9.38 7.16 4.89
CA LYS A 20 8.06 7.60 5.39
C LYS A 20 7.01 7.51 4.29
N VAL A 21 5.85 6.88 4.55
CA VAL A 21 4.75 6.82 3.57
C VAL A 21 3.94 8.10 3.68
N TRP A 22 4.01 8.90 2.62
CA TRP A 22 3.28 10.16 2.53
C TRP A 22 1.84 9.95 2.08
N LYS A 23 1.59 8.90 1.29
CA LYS A 23 0.26 8.58 0.78
C LYS A 23 0.12 7.09 0.49
N GLY A 24 -0.92 6.49 1.05
CA GLY A 24 -1.40 5.13 0.80
C GLY A 24 -2.83 5.17 0.27
N GLN A 25 -3.13 4.45 -0.81
CA GLN A 25 -4.51 4.25 -1.29
C GLN A 25 -4.85 2.76 -1.26
N LEU A 26 -5.87 2.39 -0.48
CA LEU A 26 -6.46 1.06 -0.48
C LEU A 26 -7.71 1.08 -1.34
N PHE A 27 -7.72 0.28 -2.40
CA PHE A 27 -8.94 -0.06 -3.12
C PHE A 27 -9.47 -1.39 -2.54
N ASP A 28 -10.74 -1.45 -2.16
CA ASP A 28 -11.41 -2.66 -1.67
C ASP A 28 -12.83 -2.70 -2.25
N CYS A 29 -13.08 -3.57 -3.24
CA CYS A 29 -14.42 -3.78 -3.81
C CYS A 29 -15.18 -2.49 -4.18
N GLY A 30 -14.48 -1.49 -4.75
CA GLY A 30 -15.07 -0.21 -5.16
C GLY A 30 -15.03 0.90 -4.09
N ARG A 31 -14.47 0.63 -2.90
CA ARG A 31 -14.17 1.66 -1.90
C ARG A 31 -12.69 2.02 -1.97
N GLU A 32 -12.42 3.29 -2.19
CA GLU A 32 -11.07 3.85 -2.07
C GLU A 32 -10.90 4.47 -0.69
N THR A 33 -9.91 4.01 0.06
CA THR A 33 -9.51 4.59 1.35
C THR A 33 -8.13 5.20 1.19
N THR A 34 -8.02 6.51 1.37
CA THR A 34 -6.73 7.19 1.38
C THR A 34 -6.26 7.33 2.83
N PHE A 35 -5.02 6.94 3.10
CA PHE A 35 -4.35 7.14 4.37
C PHE A 35 -3.00 7.83 4.16
N SER A 36 -2.59 8.65 5.12
CA SER A 36 -1.34 9.42 5.10
C SER A 36 -0.66 9.31 6.46
N GLN A 37 0.68 9.40 6.48
CA GLN A 37 1.53 9.21 7.67
C GLN A 37 1.71 7.76 8.16
N ALA A 38 1.50 6.76 7.30
CA ALA A 38 1.88 5.38 7.64
C ALA A 38 3.40 5.18 7.48
N SER A 39 3.96 4.21 8.19
CA SER A 39 5.30 3.69 7.89
C SER A 39 5.23 2.61 6.80
N LEU A 40 6.34 2.37 6.09
CA LEU A 40 6.41 1.26 5.12
C LEU A 40 6.09 -0.09 5.76
N LYS A 41 6.48 -0.26 7.03
CA LYS A 41 6.21 -1.46 7.81
C LYS A 41 4.71 -1.66 8.03
N GLU A 42 3.98 -0.62 8.44
CA GLU A 42 2.53 -0.70 8.61
C GLU A 42 1.81 -1.03 7.30
N VAL A 43 2.31 -0.51 6.17
CA VAL A 43 1.78 -0.84 4.84
C VAL A 43 2.02 -2.31 4.50
N ASP A 44 3.22 -2.84 4.74
CA ASP A 44 3.53 -4.26 4.54
C ASP A 44 2.66 -5.16 5.42
N GLU A 45 2.50 -4.82 6.70
CA GLU A 45 1.66 -5.57 7.64
C GLU A 45 0.18 -5.52 7.22
N LEU A 46 -0.31 -4.37 6.74
CA LEU A 46 -1.68 -4.23 6.22
C LEU A 46 -1.88 -5.06 4.95
N ALA A 47 -0.92 -5.02 4.03
CA ALA A 47 -0.96 -5.80 2.81
C ALA A 47 -0.97 -7.30 3.14
N ALA A 48 -0.09 -7.77 4.02
CA ALA A 48 -0.02 -9.16 4.46
C ALA A 48 -1.31 -9.62 5.14
N LYS A 49 -1.88 -8.80 6.05
CA LYS A 49 -3.15 -9.09 6.73
C LYS A 49 -4.33 -9.23 5.76
N ASN A 50 -4.28 -8.52 4.64
CA ASN A 50 -5.30 -8.60 3.59
C ASN A 50 -4.97 -9.61 2.48
N GLY A 51 -3.92 -10.42 2.63
CA GLY A 51 -3.50 -11.40 1.63
C GLY A 51 -3.00 -10.78 0.32
N MET A 52 -2.58 -9.53 0.35
CA MET A 52 -2.04 -8.83 -0.81
C MET A 52 -0.56 -9.14 -0.98
N ARG A 53 -0.09 -9.09 -2.22
CA ARG A 53 1.32 -9.30 -2.57
C ARG A 53 1.90 -8.04 -3.17
N LEU A 54 3.17 -7.78 -2.85
CA LEU A 54 3.93 -6.71 -3.48
C LEU A 54 4.06 -7.01 -4.97
N VAL A 55 3.58 -6.10 -5.82
CA VAL A 55 3.57 -6.23 -7.28
C VAL A 55 4.61 -5.34 -7.94
N ASP A 56 4.94 -4.20 -7.33
CA ASP A 56 5.98 -3.33 -7.86
C ASP A 56 6.78 -2.63 -6.76
N GLN A 57 8.09 -2.66 -6.94
CA GLN A 57 9.11 -2.12 -6.04
C GLN A 57 10.08 -1.17 -6.78
N ARG A 58 9.82 -0.86 -8.06
CA ARG A 58 10.74 -0.13 -8.92
C ARG A 58 10.51 1.38 -8.80
N GLY A 59 11.25 1.98 -7.87
CA GLY A 59 11.68 3.37 -7.94
C GLY A 59 13.17 3.43 -7.65
#